data_AF-C0QCG4-F1
#
_entry.id   AF-C0QCG4-F1
#
_cell.length_a   1.000
_cell.length_b   1.000
_cell.length_c   1.000
_cell.angle_alpha   90.00
_cell.angle_beta   90.00
_cell.angle_gamma   90.00
#
_symmetry.space_group_name_H-M   'P 1'
#
loop_
_entity.id
_entity.type
_entity.pdbx_description
1 polymer ?
#
loop_
_entity_poly.entity_id
_entity_poly.type
_entity_poly.pdbx_seq_one_letter_code
_entity_poly.pdbx_strand_id
1 'polypeptide(L)'
;MKKIYRNNALANQGITTKEDLQQRLLDIFEIVDSQNSALVGVYKLVFPDWDRIKQIEGFPEVGREMWKYICNLFIEFDRQHHPNVFHGGIWLNNGFSSNDRLDGWAISFDTVKVIYA
;
A
#
# COMPACT_ATOMS: atom_id res chain seq x y z
N MET A 1 9.49 18.40 -14.58
CA MET A 1 8.87 17.69 -13.44
C MET A 1 7.84 16.71 -13.97
N LYS A 2 8.10 15.41 -13.87
CA LYS A 2 7.16 14.35 -14.31
C LYS A 2 6.04 14.30 -13.26
N LYS A 3 4.81 14.63 -13.67
CA LYS A 3 3.62 14.60 -12.82
C LYS A 3 3.37 13.15 -12.42
N ILE A 4 3.61 12.83 -11.16
CA ILE A 4 3.20 11.54 -10.63
C ILE A 4 1.71 11.65 -10.27
N TYR A 5 0.92 10.68 -10.75
CA TYR A 5 -0.45 10.32 -10.39
C TYR A 5 -1.63 11.14 -10.93
N ARG A 6 -2.49 10.45 -11.73
CA ARG A 6 -3.93 10.70 -11.81
C ARG A 6 -4.64 10.10 -10.58
N ASN A 7 -4.19 10.42 -9.38
CA ASN A 7 -4.86 9.97 -8.17
C ASN A 7 -4.96 11.14 -7.19
N ASN A 8 -6.05 11.90 -7.31
CA ASN A 8 -6.31 13.08 -6.50
C ASN A 8 -6.32 12.76 -4.99
N ALA A 9 -6.55 11.50 -4.60
CA ALA A 9 -6.62 11.06 -3.22
C ALA A 9 -5.32 11.23 -2.42
N LEU A 10 -4.16 10.88 -2.98
CA LEU A 10 -2.87 11.01 -2.28
C LEU A 10 -2.46 12.48 -2.16
N ALA A 11 -2.63 13.24 -3.25
CA ALA A 11 -2.35 14.68 -3.25
C ALA A 11 -3.22 15.45 -2.24
N ASN A 12 -4.50 15.09 -2.12
CA ASN A 12 -5.41 15.68 -1.13
C ASN A 12 -5.02 15.34 0.33
N GLN A 13 -4.21 14.29 0.54
CA GLN A 13 -3.63 13.93 1.82
C GLN A 13 -2.24 14.54 2.05
N GLY A 14 -1.80 15.46 1.18
CA GLY A 14 -0.49 16.12 1.24
C GLY A 14 0.68 15.28 0.70
N ILE A 15 0.40 14.13 0.07
CA ILE A 15 1.42 13.23 -0.48
C ILE A 15 1.62 13.60 -1.95
N THR A 16 2.67 14.34 -2.24
CA THR A 16 2.91 14.89 -3.58
C THR A 16 4.22 14.41 -4.21
N THR A 17 5.10 13.85 -3.39
CA THR A 17 6.39 13.28 -3.80
C THR A 17 6.46 11.79 -3.46
N LYS A 18 7.48 11.13 -4.02
CA LYS A 18 7.80 9.75 -3.67
C LYS A 18 8.24 9.66 -2.21
N GLU A 19 9.01 10.63 -1.75
CA GLU A 19 9.55 10.72 -0.41
C GLU A 19 8.43 10.90 0.63
N ASP A 20 7.42 11.71 0.33
CA ASP A 20 6.21 11.82 1.17
C ASP A 20 5.53 10.46 1.31
N LEU A 21 5.38 9.72 0.21
CA LEU A 21 4.71 8.42 0.21
C LEU A 21 5.53 7.37 0.99
N GLN A 22 6.85 7.38 0.82
CA GLN A 22 7.76 6.51 1.58
C GLN A 22 7.65 6.79 3.08
N GLN A 23 7.67 8.07 3.48
CA GLN A 23 7.54 8.44 4.88
C GLN A 23 6.19 7.99 5.44
N ARG A 24 5.08 8.23 4.73
CA ARG A 24 3.76 7.81 5.19
C ARG A 24 3.61 6.29 5.28
N LEU A 25 4.29 5.54 4.43
CA LEU A 25 4.38 4.09 4.55
C LEU A 25 5.16 3.70 5.81
N LEU A 26 6.32 4.30 6.07
CA LEU A 26 7.11 4.04 7.28
C LEU A 26 6.32 4.34 8.56
N ASP A 27 5.64 5.49 8.63
CA ASP A 27 4.84 5.92 9.78
C ASP A 27 3.77 4.86 10.14
N ILE A 28 3.21 4.15 9.16
CA ILE A 28 2.26 3.05 9.40
C ILE A 28 2.93 1.92 10.20
N PHE A 29 4.13 1.51 9.82
CA PHE A 29 4.83 0.40 10.48
C PHE A 29 5.37 0.76 11.87
N GLU A 30 5.56 2.04 12.17
CA GLU A 30 6.01 2.49 13.51
C GLU A 30 4.90 2.42 14.57
N ILE A 31 3.63 2.50 14.18
CA ILE A 31 2.51 2.63 15.12
C ILE A 31 1.64 1.37 15.25
N VAL A 32 1.76 0.44 14.30
CA VAL A 32 0.96 -0.79 14.28
C VAL A 32 1.63 -1.93 15.04
N ASP A 33 0.82 -2.79 15.63
CA ASP A 33 1.25 -3.91 16.48
C ASP A 33 1.20 -5.27 15.77
N SER A 34 0.63 -5.32 14.57
CA SER A 34 0.43 -6.57 13.83
C SER A 34 0.54 -6.37 12.32
N GLN A 35 0.84 -7.46 11.63
CA GLN A 35 0.98 -7.49 10.17
C GLN A 35 -0.35 -7.16 9.48
N ASN A 36 -1.49 -7.57 10.08
CA ASN A 36 -2.83 -7.23 9.59
C ASN A 36 -3.11 -5.73 9.73
N SER A 37 -2.77 -5.14 10.88
CA SER A 37 -2.90 -3.70 11.12
C SER A 37 -2.06 -2.90 10.10
N ALA A 38 -0.83 -3.33 9.82
CA ALA A 38 0.04 -2.74 8.80
C ALA A 38 -0.60 -2.82 7.40
N LEU A 39 -1.11 -4.00 7.00
CA LEU A 39 -1.81 -4.19 5.72
C LEU A 39 -2.99 -3.23 5.58
N VAL A 40 -3.86 -3.17 6.60
CA VAL A 40 -5.02 -2.27 6.60
C VAL A 40 -4.58 -0.81 6.51
N GLY A 41 -3.50 -0.42 7.20
CA GLY A 41 -2.92 0.93 7.12
C GLY A 41 -2.50 1.31 5.69
N VAL A 42 -1.81 0.40 5.00
CA VAL A 42 -1.39 0.60 3.60
C VAL A 42 -2.61 0.73 2.67
N TYR A 43 -3.66 -0.05 2.88
CA TYR A 43 -4.90 0.08 2.12
C TYR A 43 -5.63 1.40 2.41
N LYS A 44 -5.74 1.81 3.68
CA LYS A 44 -6.34 3.10 4.08
C LYS A 44 -5.65 4.30 3.43
N LEU A 45 -4.33 4.22 3.25
CA LEU A 45 -3.55 5.27 2.60
C LEU A 45 -4.01 5.54 1.17
N VAL A 46 -4.33 4.48 0.42
CA VAL A 46 -4.71 4.58 -1.00
C VAL A 46 -6.23 4.64 -1.23
N PHE A 47 -7.03 4.28 -0.22
CA PHE A 47 -8.49 4.39 -0.19
C PHE A 47 -8.94 5.33 0.94
N PRO A 48 -8.99 6.66 0.73
CA PRO A 48 -9.24 7.64 1.80
C PRO A 48 -10.64 7.54 2.42
N ASP A 49 -11.64 7.05 1.67
CA ASP A 49 -13.01 6.82 2.15
C ASP A 49 -13.18 5.43 2.81
N TRP A 50 -12.12 4.87 3.40
CA TRP A 50 -12.07 3.49 3.89
C TRP A 50 -13.27 3.08 4.74
N ASP A 51 -13.69 3.95 5.67
CA ASP A 51 -14.77 3.65 6.61
C ASP A 51 -16.15 3.55 5.93
N ARG A 52 -16.27 3.96 4.67
CA ARG A 52 -17.48 3.83 3.84
C ARG A 52 -17.44 2.59 2.94
N ILE A 53 -16.30 1.92 2.83
CA ILE A 53 -16.11 0.76 1.97
C ILE A 53 -16.65 -0.47 2.67
N LYS A 54 -17.61 -1.14 2.04
CA LYS A 54 -18.14 -2.44 2.46
C LYS A 54 -17.24 -3.59 2.00
N GLN A 55 -16.76 -3.50 0.76
CA GLN A 55 -15.97 -4.56 0.12
C GLN A 55 -15.09 -3.99 -0.99
N ILE A 56 -13.91 -4.59 -1.16
CA ILE A 56 -13.01 -4.38 -2.29
C ILE A 56 -12.92 -5.71 -3.06
N GLU A 57 -13.21 -5.68 -4.35
CA GLU A 57 -13.00 -6.80 -5.27
C GLU A 57 -11.75 -6.52 -6.10
N GLY A 58 -10.82 -7.47 -6.17
CA GLY A 58 -9.53 -7.31 -6.83
C GLY A 58 -8.45 -6.70 -5.92
N PHE A 59 -7.29 -6.41 -6.50
CA PHE A 59 -6.14 -5.84 -5.79
C PHE A 59 -5.65 -4.61 -6.55
N PRO A 60 -5.34 -3.48 -5.87
CA PRO A 60 -4.63 -2.39 -6.50
C PRO A 60 -3.35 -2.89 -7.16
N GLU A 61 -2.97 -2.27 -8.28
CA GLU A 61 -1.72 -2.56 -8.95
C GLU A 61 -0.75 -1.40 -8.72
N VAL A 62 0.52 -1.72 -8.46
CA VAL A 62 1.56 -0.70 -8.29
C VAL A 62 2.80 -1.04 -9.12
N GLY A 63 3.57 0.00 -9.45
CA GLY A 63 4.87 -0.17 -10.06
C GLY A 63 5.81 -1.04 -9.23
N ARG A 64 6.72 -1.74 -9.92
CA ARG A 64 7.62 -2.74 -9.32
C ARG A 64 8.48 -2.18 -8.18
N GLU A 65 8.89 -0.92 -8.24
CA GLU A 65 9.73 -0.32 -7.18
C GLU A 65 8.95 -0.13 -5.89
N MET A 66 7.74 0.44 -5.96
CA MET A 66 6.87 0.60 -4.80
C MET A 66 6.47 -0.75 -4.22
N TRP A 67 6.13 -1.73 -5.06
CA TRP A 67 5.80 -3.08 -4.61
C TRP A 67 6.92 -3.70 -3.77
N LYS A 68 8.17 -3.63 -4.28
CA LYS A 68 9.35 -4.16 -3.59
C LYS A 68 9.63 -3.39 -2.30
N TYR A 69 9.45 -2.07 -2.32
CA TYR A 69 9.64 -1.24 -1.14
C TYR A 69 8.70 -1.66 -0.01
N ILE A 70 7.40 -1.76 -0.28
CA ILE A 70 6.40 -2.18 0.72
C ILE A 70 6.68 -3.63 1.18
N CYS A 71 7.01 -4.53 0.25
CA CYS A 71 7.36 -5.91 0.59
C CYS A 71 8.52 -5.97 1.60
N ASN A 72 9.55 -5.15 1.41
CA ASN A 72 10.69 -5.08 2.32
C ASN A 72 10.30 -4.53 3.71
N LEU A 73 9.36 -3.58 3.78
CA LEU A 73 8.83 -3.08 5.05
C LEU A 73 8.13 -4.21 5.83
N PHE A 74 7.28 -5.00 5.17
CA PHE A 74 6.65 -6.15 5.81
C PHE A 74 7.66 -7.22 6.24
N ILE A 75 8.68 -7.51 5.41
CA ILE A 75 9.73 -8.47 5.77
C ILE A 75 10.45 -8.01 7.05
N GLU A 76 10.85 -6.74 7.12
CA GLU A 76 11.57 -6.23 8.29
C GLU A 76 10.66 -6.20 9.53
N PHE A 77 9.42 -5.76 9.37
CA PHE A 77 8.44 -5.76 10.46
C PHE A 77 8.21 -7.16 11.03
N ASP A 78 8.03 -8.17 10.16
CA ASP A 78 7.82 -9.54 10.59
C ASP A 78 9.07 -10.16 11.23
N ARG A 79 10.28 -9.81 10.79
CA ARG A 79 11.52 -10.27 11.47
C ARG A 79 11.58 -9.84 12.93
N GLN A 80 11.07 -8.65 13.23
CA GLN A 80 11.08 -8.09 14.58
C GLN A 80 9.90 -8.57 15.43
N HIS A 81 8.70 -8.65 14.85
CA HIS A 81 7.46 -8.85 15.59
C HIS A 81 6.85 -10.26 15.43
N HIS A 82 7.13 -10.93 14.30
CA HIS A 82 6.55 -12.23 13.94
C HIS A 82 7.62 -13.24 13.46
N PRO A 83 8.66 -13.55 14.25
CA PRO A 83 9.80 -14.36 13.78
C PRO A 83 9.45 -15.80 13.38
N ASN A 84 8.25 -16.26 13.72
CA ASN A 84 7.77 -17.61 13.46
C ASN A 84 6.91 -17.73 12.19
N VAL A 85 6.73 -16.65 11.42
CA VAL A 85 5.97 -16.67 10.16
C VAL A 85 6.89 -16.54 8.95
N PHE A 86 6.38 -16.83 7.76
CA PHE A 86 7.07 -16.47 6.53
C PHE A 86 7.08 -14.94 6.40
N HIS A 87 8.24 -14.30 6.64
CA HIS A 87 8.35 -12.84 6.65
C HIS A 87 7.89 -12.22 5.32
N GLY A 88 7.03 -11.21 5.38
CA GLY A 88 6.40 -10.60 4.21
C GLY A 88 5.23 -11.40 3.64
N GLY A 89 4.88 -12.54 4.24
CA GLY A 89 3.86 -13.44 3.73
C GLY A 89 2.49 -12.80 3.62
N ILE A 90 2.13 -11.87 4.51
CA ILE A 90 0.86 -11.16 4.40
C ILE A 90 0.80 -10.28 3.14
N TRP A 91 1.90 -9.60 2.80
CA TRP A 91 1.97 -8.73 1.63
C TRP A 91 1.92 -9.53 0.33
N LEU A 92 2.62 -10.66 0.29
CA LEU A 92 2.61 -11.55 -0.88
C LEU A 92 1.22 -12.12 -1.17
N ASN A 93 0.42 -12.36 -0.14
CA ASN A 93 -0.90 -12.99 -0.27
C ASN A 93 -2.05 -11.99 -0.43
N ASN A 94 -1.97 -10.83 0.24
CA ASN A 94 -3.10 -9.90 0.37
C ASN A 94 -2.75 -8.44 0.03
N GLY A 95 -1.48 -8.18 -0.29
CA GLY A 95 -1.00 -6.86 -0.68
C GLY A 95 -1.44 -6.46 -2.09
N PHE A 96 -0.81 -5.40 -2.61
CA PHE A 96 -1.04 -4.96 -3.97
C PHE A 96 -0.36 -5.90 -4.97
N SER A 97 -0.87 -5.93 -6.19
CA SER A 97 -0.23 -6.62 -7.31
C SER A 97 0.88 -5.75 -7.91
N SER A 98 1.97 -6.36 -8.38
CA SER A 98 3.00 -5.63 -9.12
C SER A 98 2.65 -5.58 -10.60
N ASN A 99 2.73 -4.40 -11.23
CA ASN A 99 2.54 -4.24 -12.67
C ASN A 99 3.75 -3.55 -13.31
N ASP A 100 4.45 -4.28 -14.19
CA ASP A 100 5.66 -3.82 -14.88
C ASP A 100 5.41 -2.78 -15.97
N ARG A 101 4.15 -2.53 -16.31
CA ARG A 101 3.74 -1.49 -17.27
C ARG A 101 3.52 -0.14 -16.60
N LEU A 102 3.44 -0.11 -15.27
CA LEU A 102 3.33 1.12 -14.49
C LEU A 102 4.72 1.71 -14.24
N ASP A 103 4.80 3.05 -14.19
CA ASP A 103 5.99 3.72 -13.64
C ASP A 103 6.29 3.18 -12.24
N GLY A 104 7.57 3.16 -11.84
CA GLY A 104 8.03 2.42 -10.66
C GLY A 104 7.26 2.66 -9.36
N TRP A 105 6.65 3.83 -9.21
CA TRP A 105 5.83 4.21 -8.06
C TRP A 105 4.35 4.46 -8.38
N ALA A 106 3.93 4.38 -9.65
CA ALA A 106 2.55 4.58 -10.04
C ALA A 106 1.61 3.55 -9.39
N ILE A 107 0.37 3.97 -9.12
CA ILE A 107 -0.71 3.14 -8.56
C ILE A 107 -1.86 3.15 -9.57
N SER A 108 -2.43 1.98 -9.84
CA SER A 108 -3.64 1.78 -10.62
C SER A 108 -4.71 1.04 -9.81
N PHE A 109 -5.96 1.39 -10.06
CA PHE A 109 -7.15 0.72 -9.54
C PHE A 109 -8.01 0.13 -10.66
N ASP A 110 -7.50 0.02 -11.88
CA ASP A 110 -8.28 -0.41 -13.05
C ASP A 110 -8.87 -1.82 -12.89
N THR A 111 -8.20 -2.66 -12.07
CA THR A 111 -8.62 -4.03 -11.74
C THR A 111 -9.41 -4.11 -10.43
N VAL A 112 -9.70 -2.97 -9.80
CA VAL A 112 -10.37 -2.89 -8.50
C VAL A 112 -11.80 -2.39 -8.65
N LYS A 113 -12.73 -3.07 -7.99
CA LYS A 113 -14.10 -2.59 -7.81
C LYS A 113 -14.38 -2.39 -6.32
N VAL A 114 -14.77 -1.17 -5.96
CA VAL A 114 -15.10 -0.79 -4.58
C VAL A 114 -16.62 -0.75 -4.43
N ILE A 115 -17.12 -1.45 -3.42
CA ILE A 115 -18.53 -1.47 -3.04
C ILE A 115 -18.66 -0.70 -1.73
N TYR A 116 -19.48 0.33 -1.72
CA TYR A 116 -19.76 1.15 -0.54
C TYR A 116 -21.02 0.66 0.20
N ALA A 117 -21.08 0.96 1.51
CA ALA A 117 -22.24 0.67 2.35
C ALA A 117 -23.38 1.69 2.18
#